data_AF-A0A397UCQ4-F1
#
_entry.id   AF-A0A397UCQ4-F1
#
_cell.length_a   1.000
_cell.length_b   1.000
_cell.length_c   1.000
_cell.angle_alpha   90.00
_cell.angle_beta   90.00
_cell.angle_gamma   90.00
#
_symmetry.space_group_name_H-M   'P 1'
#
loop_
_entity.id
_entity.type
_entity.pdbx_description
1 polymer ?
#
loop_
_entity_poly.entity_id
_entity_poly.type
_entity_poly.pdbx_seq_one_letter_code
_entity_poly.pdbx_strand_id
1 'polypeptide(L)'
;MRASLVDSSASVKVIEFAPNNWGLKLATVAADGVLRIYEALEVNNLSDWSMMEEIGITNPGTVNKEVDRNYSHSWCPWKSQVSPMIVVGCGKENCAMKPNPHNKWIPFEVLHGHDDVIHDVSWAPNMGRFWKVE
;
A
#
# COMPACT_ATOMS: atom_id res chain seq x y z
N MET A 1 -7.84 -18.88 -16.23
CA MET A 1 -7.65 -18.75 -14.77
C MET A 1 -8.26 -17.43 -14.35
N ARG A 2 -9.03 -17.38 -13.26
CA ARG A 2 -9.68 -16.17 -12.76
C ARG A 2 -9.62 -16.20 -11.23
N ALA A 3 -8.96 -15.21 -10.63
CA ALA A 3 -9.06 -14.94 -9.20
C ALA A 3 -10.21 -13.96 -8.94
N SER A 4 -10.84 -14.04 -7.77
CA SER A 4 -11.79 -13.04 -7.27
C SER A 4 -11.44 -12.74 -5.81
N LEU A 5 -11.01 -11.51 -5.54
CA LEU A 5 -10.67 -11.01 -4.20
C LEU A 5 -11.90 -10.22 -3.71
N VAL A 6 -12.64 -10.77 -2.74
CA VAL A 6 -13.98 -10.27 -2.36
C VAL A 6 -14.05 -9.79 -0.91
N ASP A 7 -12.90 -9.61 -0.27
CA ASP A 7 -12.82 -9.25 1.15
C ASP A 7 -13.19 -7.78 1.42
N SER A 8 -13.12 -6.92 0.41
CA SER A 8 -13.48 -5.52 0.59
C SER A 8 -15.00 -5.35 0.72
N SER A 9 -15.42 -4.71 1.81
CA SER A 9 -16.81 -4.34 2.06
C SER A 9 -17.22 -3.03 1.36
N ALA A 10 -16.28 -2.37 0.69
CA ALA A 10 -16.46 -1.07 0.04
C ALA A 10 -15.90 -1.06 -1.39
N SER A 11 -16.18 0.02 -2.13
CA SER A 11 -15.61 0.21 -3.47
C SER A 11 -14.08 0.32 -3.38
N VAL A 12 -13.37 -0.58 -4.07
CA VAL A 12 -11.92 -0.48 -4.27
C VAL A 12 -11.63 0.78 -5.10
N LYS A 13 -10.74 1.63 -4.60
CA LYS A 13 -10.43 2.94 -5.21
C LYS A 13 -9.08 2.94 -5.93
N VAL A 14 -8.11 2.23 -5.38
CA VAL A 14 -6.76 2.11 -5.94
C VAL A 14 -6.26 0.68 -5.82
N ILE A 15 -5.44 0.28 -6.79
CA ILE A 15 -4.87 -1.07 -6.91
C ILE A 15 -3.49 -0.97 -7.59
N GLU A 16 -2.48 -1.64 -7.03
CA GLU A 16 -1.12 -1.65 -7.60
C GLU A 16 -0.39 -2.94 -7.23
N PHE A 17 0.29 -3.53 -8.22
CA PHE A 17 1.19 -4.65 -7.97
C PHE A 17 2.47 -4.18 -7.29
N ALA A 18 2.99 -4.99 -6.37
CA ALA A 18 4.31 -4.75 -5.79
C ALA A 18 5.42 -5.00 -6.83
N PRO A 19 6.60 -4.39 -6.65
CA PRO A 19 7.82 -4.76 -7.36
C PRO A 19 8.10 -6.28 -7.34
N ASN A 20 8.56 -6.80 -8.47
CA ASN A 20 8.67 -8.24 -8.73
C ASN A 20 9.68 -9.00 -7.83
N ASN A 21 10.58 -8.29 -7.17
CA ASN A 21 11.58 -8.85 -6.26
C ASN A 21 11.01 -9.22 -4.89
N TRP A 22 9.74 -8.95 -4.63
CA TRP A 22 9.06 -9.26 -3.37
C TRP A 22 7.97 -10.33 -3.50
N GLY A 23 8.02 -11.11 -4.57
CA GLY A 23 6.98 -12.07 -4.93
C GLY A 23 5.83 -11.40 -5.68
N LEU A 24 4.79 -12.19 -5.97
CA LEU A 24 3.63 -11.70 -6.69
C LEU A 24 2.59 -11.17 -5.69
N LYS A 25 2.73 -9.88 -5.33
CA LYS A 25 1.84 -9.19 -4.40
C LYS A 25 1.02 -8.09 -5.06
N LEU A 26 -0.14 -7.81 -4.49
CA LEU A 26 -1.10 -6.80 -4.95
C LEU A 26 -1.63 -6.03 -3.74
N ALA A 27 -1.48 -4.71 -3.74
CA ALA A 27 -2.13 -3.85 -2.74
C ALA A 27 -3.43 -3.26 -3.30
N THR A 28 -4.41 -3.10 -2.42
CA THR A 28 -5.64 -2.36 -2.70
C THR A 28 -5.98 -1.44 -1.54
N VAL A 29 -6.58 -0.29 -1.84
CA VAL A 29 -7.24 0.54 -0.82
C VAL A 29 -8.66 0.79 -1.26
N ALA A 30 -9.61 0.56 -0.36
CA ALA A 30 -11.02 0.75 -0.61
C ALA A 30 -11.57 1.97 0.15
N ALA A 31 -12.83 2.32 -0.15
CA ALA A 31 -13.46 3.51 0.42
C ALA A 31 -13.62 3.44 1.96
N ASP A 32 -13.55 2.23 2.53
CA ASP A 32 -13.50 1.96 3.97
C ASP A 32 -12.19 2.45 4.63
N GLY A 33 -11.23 2.95 3.85
CA GLY A 33 -9.94 3.41 4.35
C GLY A 33 -9.01 2.26 4.75
N VAL A 34 -9.27 1.05 4.25
CA VAL A 34 -8.50 -0.16 4.59
C VAL A 34 -7.56 -0.53 3.44
N LEU A 35 -6.27 -0.61 3.75
CA LEU A 35 -5.23 -1.19 2.90
C LEU A 35 -5.28 -2.71 3.03
N ARG A 36 -5.34 -3.42 1.91
CA ARG A 36 -5.24 -4.89 1.85
C ARG A 36 -4.08 -5.29 0.97
N ILE A 37 -3.25 -6.22 1.45
CA ILE A 37 -2.12 -6.78 0.68
C ILE A 37 -2.40 -8.25 0.43
N TYR A 38 -2.47 -8.61 -0.84
CA TYR A 38 -2.68 -9.97 -1.31
C TYR A 38 -1.39 -10.54 -1.88
N GLU A 39 -1.21 -11.85 -1.77
CA GLU A 39 -0.07 -12.56 -2.34
C GLU A 39 -0.51 -13.87 -3.00
N ALA A 40 -0.02 -14.11 -4.22
CA ALA A 40 -0.07 -15.42 -4.84
C ALA A 40 1.15 -16.23 -4.37
N LEU A 41 0.95 -17.05 -3.34
CA LEU A 41 2.01 -17.90 -2.77
C LEU A 41 2.53 -18.92 -3.79
N GLU A 42 1.67 -19.34 -4.73
CA GLU A 42 2.02 -20.20 -5.85
C GLU A 42 1.88 -19.46 -7.18
N VAL A 43 3.00 -19.00 -7.73
CA VAL A 43 3.02 -18.22 -9.00
C VAL A 43 2.46 -18.98 -10.22
N ASN A 44 2.36 -20.31 -10.13
CA ASN A 44 1.77 -21.16 -11.17
C ASN A 44 0.25 -21.27 -11.05
N ASN A 45 -0.32 -20.91 -9.90
CA ASN A 45 -1.75 -20.95 -9.62
C ASN A 45 -2.29 -19.54 -9.36
N LEU A 46 -2.39 -18.74 -10.42
CA LEU A 46 -2.83 -17.33 -10.35
C LEU A 46 -4.32 -17.16 -9.96
N SER A 47 -5.05 -18.25 -9.73
CA SER A 47 -6.43 -18.19 -9.24
C SER A 47 -6.49 -18.15 -7.72
N ASP A 48 -5.39 -18.47 -7.03
CA ASP A 48 -5.30 -18.54 -5.57
C ASP A 48 -4.42 -17.41 -5.03
N TRP A 49 -5.04 -16.54 -4.23
CA TRP A 49 -4.42 -15.36 -3.65
C TRP A 49 -4.81 -15.30 -2.19
N SER A 50 -3.81 -15.24 -1.31
CA SER A 50 -4.01 -15.12 0.13
C SER A 50 -4.04 -13.65 0.54
N MET A 51 -5.00 -13.25 1.38
CA MET A 51 -4.97 -11.95 2.04
C MET A 51 -3.95 -12.00 3.17
N MET A 52 -2.83 -11.30 2.99
CA MET A 52 -1.71 -11.29 3.93
C MET A 52 -1.90 -10.25 5.02
N GLU A 53 -2.49 -9.11 4.67
CA GLU A 53 -2.70 -7.98 5.57
C GLU A 53 -4.02 -7.28 5.30
N GLU A 54 -4.61 -6.77 6.38
CA GLU A 54 -5.77 -5.88 6.37
C GLU A 54 -5.56 -4.79 7.43
N ILE A 55 -5.39 -3.54 6.98
CA ILE A 55 -4.91 -2.45 7.84
C ILE A 55 -5.74 -1.19 7.61
N GLY A 56 -6.39 -0.71 8.67
CA GLY A 56 -7.09 0.58 8.66
C GLY A 56 -6.10 1.74 8.64
N ILE A 57 -6.14 2.55 7.59
CA ILE A 57 -5.34 3.78 7.45
C ILE A 57 -6.05 4.96 8.10
N THR A 58 -7.39 4.93 8.07
CA THR A 58 -8.22 6.00 8.62
C THR A 58 -8.62 5.71 10.06
N ASN A 59 -8.75 6.75 10.88
CA ASN A 59 -9.24 6.58 12.25
C ASN A 59 -10.65 5.95 12.27
N PRO A 60 -10.96 5.07 13.25
CA PRO A 60 -12.26 4.38 13.35
C PRO A 60 -13.50 5.29 13.39
N GLY A 61 -13.34 6.60 13.62
CA GLY A 61 -14.42 7.59 13.62
C GLY A 61 -14.60 8.40 12.33
N THR A 62 -13.70 8.28 11.36
CA THR A 62 -13.73 9.04 10.09
C THR A 62 -14.23 8.20 8.91
N VAL A 63 -14.41 6.88 9.09
CA VAL A 63 -14.72 5.88 8.05
C VAL A 63 -15.98 6.17 7.23
N ASN A 64 -16.94 6.96 7.75
CA ASN A 64 -18.27 7.13 7.15
C ASN A 64 -18.65 8.56 6.75
N LYS A 65 -17.73 9.53 6.79
CA LYS A 65 -18.13 10.97 6.73
C LYS A 65 -17.87 11.70 5.42
N GLU A 66 -17.02 11.21 4.53
CA GLU A 66 -16.63 11.98 3.35
C GLU A 66 -16.81 11.15 2.09
N VAL A 67 -17.87 11.49 1.34
CA VAL A 67 -18.29 10.79 0.12
C VAL A 67 -17.28 10.96 -1.03
N ASP A 68 -16.34 11.90 -0.91
CA ASP A 68 -15.34 12.23 -1.94
C ASP A 68 -13.91 12.32 -1.38
N ARG A 69 -13.44 11.26 -0.72
CA ARG A 69 -12.01 11.15 -0.40
C ARG A 69 -11.21 10.79 -1.64
N ASN A 70 -10.00 11.35 -1.73
CA ASN A 70 -8.98 10.85 -2.64
C ASN A 70 -8.21 9.72 -1.98
N TYR A 71 -7.85 8.75 -2.81
CA TYR A 71 -7.10 7.57 -2.41
C TYR A 71 -5.93 7.43 -3.36
N SER A 72 -4.75 7.25 -2.81
CA SER A 72 -3.54 7.03 -3.57
C SER A 72 -2.63 6.10 -2.78
N HIS A 73 -1.87 5.28 -3.48
CA HIS A 73 -0.78 4.56 -2.87
C HIS A 73 0.32 4.34 -3.88
N SER A 74 1.51 4.08 -3.37
CA SER A 74 2.65 3.75 -4.20
C SER A 74 3.56 2.78 -3.47
N TRP A 75 3.98 1.73 -4.15
CA TRP A 75 5.07 0.87 -3.68
C TRP A 75 6.42 1.55 -3.89
N CYS A 76 7.31 1.42 -2.92
CA CYS A 76 8.71 1.85 -3.08
C CYS A 76 9.38 1.01 -4.18
N PRO A 77 9.92 1.60 -5.26
CA PRO A 77 10.22 0.83 -6.47
C PRO A 77 11.46 -0.07 -6.40
N TRP A 78 12.41 0.14 -5.47
CA TRP A 78 13.57 -0.77 -5.32
C TRP A 78 14.50 -0.41 -4.14
N LYS A 79 14.79 -1.40 -3.28
CA LYS A 79 16.14 -1.78 -2.79
C LYS A 79 16.07 -3.25 -2.41
N SER A 80 16.76 -4.16 -3.11
CA SER A 80 16.81 -5.60 -2.78
C SER A 80 17.33 -5.91 -1.37
N GLN A 81 17.94 -4.93 -0.70
CA GLN A 81 18.44 -5.00 0.68
C GLN A 81 17.52 -4.33 1.71
N VAL A 82 16.37 -3.78 1.31
CA VAL A 82 15.42 -3.13 2.22
C VAL A 82 14.08 -3.85 2.15
N SER A 83 13.40 -3.93 3.29
CA SER A 83 12.02 -4.42 3.38
C SER A 83 11.10 -3.72 2.37
N PRO A 84 10.08 -4.40 1.83
CA PRO A 84 9.08 -3.75 0.98
C PRO A 84 8.43 -2.59 1.75
N MET A 85 8.18 -1.48 1.05
CA MET A 85 7.54 -0.31 1.65
C MET A 85 6.43 0.17 0.73
N ILE A 86 5.37 0.71 1.32
CA ILE A 86 4.24 1.32 0.63
C ILE A 86 3.92 2.64 1.33
N VAL A 87 3.56 3.65 0.56
CA VAL A 87 2.94 4.88 1.09
C VAL A 87 1.48 4.89 0.67
N VAL A 88 0.59 5.30 1.56
CA VAL A 88 -0.85 5.42 1.30
C VAL A 88 -1.33 6.80 1.70
N GLY A 89 -2.15 7.42 0.87
CA GLY A 89 -2.94 8.61 1.15
C GLY A 89 -4.44 8.30 1.08
N CYS A 90 -5.20 8.76 2.08
CA CYS A 90 -6.64 8.58 2.19
C CYS A 90 -7.30 9.85 2.77
N GLY A 91 -7.88 10.68 1.91
CA GLY A 91 -8.38 12.00 2.34
C GLY A 91 -7.24 12.85 2.88
N LYS A 92 -7.32 13.27 4.14
CA LYS A 92 -6.24 14.00 4.83
C LYS A 92 -5.24 13.10 5.54
N GLU A 93 -5.55 11.81 5.67
CA GLU A 93 -4.72 10.84 6.38
C GLU A 93 -3.68 10.26 5.41
N ASN A 94 -2.47 10.00 5.91
CA ASN A 94 -1.44 9.32 5.16
C ASN A 94 -0.53 8.53 6.07
N CYS A 95 0.12 7.51 5.50
CA CYS A 95 1.12 6.74 6.22
C CYS A 95 2.07 6.01 5.27
N ALA A 96 3.35 5.96 5.62
CA ALA A 96 4.30 5.03 5.05
C ALA A 96 4.43 3.79 5.95
N MET A 97 4.38 2.61 5.33
CA MET A 97 4.32 1.32 6.01
C MET A 97 5.39 0.37 5.50
N LYS A 98 5.81 -0.53 6.38
CA LYS A 98 6.77 -1.60 6.08
C LYS A 98 6.53 -2.82 6.98
N PRO A 99 6.91 -4.04 6.58
CA PRO A 99 6.88 -5.18 7.48
C PRO A 99 7.92 -5.02 8.58
N ASN A 100 7.55 -5.40 9.79
CA ASN A 100 8.45 -5.56 10.92
C ASN A 100 9.24 -6.90 10.82
N PRO A 101 10.15 -7.20 11.76
CA PRO A 101 10.89 -8.47 11.76
C PRO A 101 10.02 -9.74 11.88
N HIS A 102 8.76 -9.60 12.28
CA HIS A 102 7.78 -10.68 12.35
C HIS A 102 6.87 -10.73 11.10
N ASN A 103 7.25 -10.03 10.02
CA ASN A 103 6.51 -9.92 8.77
C ASN A 103 5.09 -9.32 8.89
N LYS A 104 4.82 -8.59 9.98
CA LYS A 104 3.59 -7.81 10.13
C LYS A 104 3.79 -6.40 9.62
N TRP A 105 2.92 -5.93 8.74
CA TRP A 105 2.98 -4.56 8.24
C TRP A 105 2.60 -3.55 9.33
N ILE A 106 3.49 -2.58 9.55
CA ILE A 106 3.31 -1.53 10.55
C ILE A 106 3.53 -0.14 9.94
N PRO A 107 2.84 0.89 10.43
CA PRO A 107 3.17 2.26 10.13
C PRO A 107 4.58 2.57 10.67
N PHE A 108 5.41 3.26 9.88
CA PHE A 108 6.71 3.75 10.35
C PHE A 108 6.90 5.26 10.20
N GLU A 109 6.07 5.93 9.40
CA GLU A 109 6.12 7.38 9.21
C GLU A 109 4.74 7.93 8.85
N VAL A 110 4.46 9.16 9.28
CA VAL A 110 3.32 9.98 8.83
C VAL A 110 3.91 11.22 8.17
N LEU A 111 3.54 11.49 6.93
CA LEU A 111 4.00 12.67 6.21
C LEU A 111 3.26 13.89 6.75
N HIS A 112 3.94 14.63 7.61
CA HIS A 112 3.44 15.85 8.22
C HIS A 112 3.48 17.05 7.26
N GLY A 113 2.70 18.08 7.54
CA GLY A 113 2.67 19.34 6.78
C GLY A 113 1.57 19.43 5.72
N HIS A 114 0.72 18.40 5.59
CA HIS A 114 -0.48 18.43 4.76
C HIS A 114 -1.70 18.81 5.62
N ASP A 115 -2.26 20.01 5.38
CA ASP A 115 -3.46 20.50 6.08
C ASP A 115 -4.77 20.20 5.33
N ASP A 116 -4.65 19.66 4.11
CA ASP A 116 -5.78 19.34 3.24
C ASP A 116 -5.66 17.97 2.57
N VAL A 117 -6.65 17.64 1.75
CA VAL A 117 -6.76 16.35 1.06
C VAL A 117 -5.51 16.07 0.23
N ILE A 118 -4.98 14.87 0.44
CA ILE A 118 -3.87 14.32 -0.33
C ILE A 118 -4.47 13.71 -1.60
N HIS A 119 -4.17 14.36 -2.71
CA HIS A 119 -4.68 13.94 -4.02
C HIS A 119 -3.92 12.75 -4.58
N ASP A 120 -2.61 12.71 -4.41
CA ASP A 120 -1.74 11.67 -4.94
C ASP A 120 -0.47 11.52 -4.11
N VAL A 121 0.09 10.31 -4.13
CA VAL A 121 1.39 9.98 -3.54
C VAL A 121 2.14 9.04 -4.47
N SER A 122 3.43 9.31 -4.66
CA SER A 122 4.28 8.45 -5.47
C SER A 122 5.67 8.37 -4.86
N TRP A 123 6.18 7.14 -4.71
CA TRP A 123 7.59 6.96 -4.40
C TRP A 123 8.44 7.35 -5.61
N ALA A 124 9.39 8.26 -5.39
CA ALA A 124 10.33 8.59 -6.44
C ALA A 124 11.19 7.36 -6.81
N PRO A 125 11.42 7.12 -8.11
CA PRO A 125 12.34 6.08 -8.53
C PRO A 125 13.78 6.43 -8.12
N ASN A 126 14.55 5.43 -7.69
CA ASN A 126 16.02 5.52 -7.56
C ASN A 126 16.61 6.48 -6.50
N MET A 127 15.91 6.83 -5.42
CA MET A 127 16.55 7.59 -4.32
C MET A 127 17.60 6.73 -3.58
N GLY A 128 18.88 7.03 -3.85
CA GLY A 128 20.03 6.30 -3.30
C GLY A 128 21.25 6.15 -4.23
N ARG A 129 21.30 6.82 -5.38
CA ARG A 129 22.57 6.97 -6.12
C ARG A 129 23.51 7.86 -5.31
N PHE A 130 24.32 7.26 -4.44
CA PHE A 130 25.56 7.90 -3.99
C PHE A 130 26.43 8.06 -5.23
N TRP A 131 26.59 9.29 -5.70
CA TRP A 131 27.65 9.61 -6.65
C TRP A 131 28.96 9.38 -5.91
N LYS A 132 29.68 8.31 -6.26
CA LYS A 132 31.11 8.29 -5.98
C LYS A 132 31.71 9.33 -6.90
N VAL A 133 32.23 10.42 -6.31
CA VAL A 133 33.22 11.23 -6.99
C VAL A 133 34.47 10.35 -7.06
N GLU A 134 34.82 9.92 -8.27
CA GLU A 134 36.20 9.50 -8.57
C GLU A 134 37.06 10.74 -8.84
#